data_AF-A0A959KQM5-F1
#
_entry.id   AF-A0A959KQM5-F1
#
_cell.length_a   1.000
_cell.length_b   1.000
_cell.length_c   1.000
_cell.angle_alpha   90.00
_cell.angle_beta   90.00
_cell.angle_gamma   90.00
#
_symmetry.space_group_name_H-M   'P 1'
#
loop_
_entity.id
_entity.type
_entity.pdbx_description
1 polymer ?
#
loop_
_entity_poly.entity_id
_entity_poly.type
_entity_poly.pdbx_seq_one_letter_code
_entity_poly.pdbx_strand_id
1 'polypeptide(L)'
;MSQPKSPVLRSLLRAIRKAALVNRYPGLDPQTAVQLSQTDEWTRRKFLRELTRTAATVGIASTLPPAVFGRGGAGQSLLEVPAERKRTPSIAIVGAGIAGLHCAYVLKKMGVTAQIYEGDKRAGGRMYSRHDEFGPGLTTEFGAEFIDTNHEDMLNLAKEFGLKLLDNKPDFDTGKVVKDVYRFDERFYTEEELIEEFRKVVPQLEKDRASCGENYDTPACEKLDRTSLEEYVRRLYCSKWVQDLLIGAYLAEFGLEAAEQSALNLIDLIGLDTSHGFQVFGDSDERFKIVGGNQRITDELYERLKDQVHFEHRLTALRQERKSYTLVFEGQQEVKADIVVLTLPFTILRSIDLQLKKMPAAKRRSIDELGYGANNKLILGLKARPWRTVDPPKAGFIYTDTINNGWDSGHMQNGNSGPTGFTIFLGGKTSLEVAQTARELRKREEVADRYVQYFLGELDKALPGTKEQFLGMHKAALWTNNPFVQASYACYRPGQWTDISGWEMEPVGRVYFAGEHCSDAFQGYMNGGAETGRQVAETIAHKYKLAR
;
A
#
# COMPACT_ATOMS: atom_id res chain seq x y z
N MET A 1 -0.24 3.27 -36.41
CA MET A 1 1.08 3.90 -36.18
C MET A 1 1.65 3.29 -34.92
N SER A 2 2.80 2.64 -35.06
CA SER A 2 3.40 1.72 -34.10
C SER A 2 3.97 2.44 -32.87
N GLN A 3 3.64 1.92 -31.70
CA GLN A 3 4.31 2.17 -30.42
C GLN A 3 5.83 1.99 -30.58
N PRO A 4 6.69 2.99 -30.28
CA PRO A 4 8.12 2.75 -30.23
C PRO A 4 8.47 1.98 -28.95
N LYS A 5 8.65 0.67 -29.13
CA LYS A 5 9.36 -0.26 -28.26
C LYS A 5 10.78 0.24 -27.98
N SER A 6 11.18 0.26 -26.71
CA SER A 6 12.55 -0.11 -26.34
C SER A 6 12.55 -1.14 -25.20
N PRO A 7 12.38 -2.43 -25.55
CA PRO A 7 12.66 -3.59 -24.69
C PRO A 7 14.02 -3.50 -24.00
N VAL A 8 14.97 -2.79 -24.60
CA VAL A 8 16.33 -2.58 -24.07
C VAL A 8 16.30 -1.82 -22.73
N LEU A 9 15.42 -0.83 -22.56
CA LEU A 9 15.33 -0.07 -21.31
C LEU A 9 14.67 -0.90 -20.19
N ARG A 10 13.65 -1.71 -20.52
CA ARG A 10 13.06 -2.68 -19.59
C ARG A 10 14.08 -3.76 -19.19
N SER A 11 14.87 -4.26 -20.14
CA SER A 11 15.99 -5.18 -19.87
C SER A 11 17.10 -4.53 -19.04
N LEU A 12 17.37 -3.23 -19.22
CA LEU A 12 18.39 -2.50 -18.46
C LEU A 12 17.94 -2.24 -17.00
N LEU A 13 16.67 -1.88 -16.80
CA LEU A 13 16.06 -1.74 -15.47
C LEU A 13 15.96 -3.09 -14.77
N ARG A 14 15.61 -4.15 -15.49
CA ARG A 14 15.73 -5.55 -15.03
C ARG A 14 17.18 -5.88 -14.68
N ALA A 15 18.18 -5.48 -15.48
CA ALA A 15 19.61 -5.71 -15.19
C ALA A 15 20.14 -4.93 -13.98
N ILE A 16 19.60 -3.74 -13.69
CA ILE A 16 19.90 -2.99 -12.48
C ILE A 16 19.27 -3.69 -11.26
N ARG A 17 18.04 -4.23 -11.40
CA ARG A 17 17.45 -5.14 -10.40
C ARG A 17 18.28 -6.43 -10.24
N LYS A 18 18.87 -6.97 -11.31
CA LYS A 18 19.81 -8.12 -11.30
C LYS A 18 21.08 -7.82 -10.47
N ALA A 19 21.67 -6.63 -10.63
CA ALA A 19 22.86 -6.22 -9.88
C ALA A 19 22.56 -5.94 -8.39
N ALA A 20 21.37 -5.39 -8.10
CA ALA A 20 20.91 -5.17 -6.73
C ALA A 20 20.70 -6.50 -5.98
N LEU A 21 20.14 -7.53 -6.64
CA LEU A 21 19.93 -8.86 -6.07
C LEU A 21 21.24 -9.58 -5.70
N VAL A 22 22.27 -9.50 -6.55
CA VAL A 22 23.59 -10.10 -6.30
C VAL A 22 24.31 -9.42 -5.12
N ASN A 23 24.15 -8.10 -4.97
CA ASN A 23 24.68 -7.37 -3.81
C ASN A 23 23.86 -7.60 -2.52
N ARG A 24 22.63 -8.09 -2.63
CA ARG A 24 21.69 -8.27 -1.49
C ARG A 24 21.92 -9.57 -0.71
N TYR A 25 22.58 -10.56 -1.31
CA TYR A 25 22.79 -11.90 -0.73
C TYR A 25 24.23 -12.37 -0.94
N PRO A 26 25.18 -12.02 -0.05
CA PRO A 26 26.54 -12.53 -0.07
C PRO A 26 26.53 -14.03 0.28
N GLY A 27 26.30 -14.87 -0.73
CA GLY A 27 26.07 -16.31 -0.59
C GLY A 27 25.34 -16.93 -1.78
N LEU A 28 24.76 -16.12 -2.67
CA LEU A 28 24.25 -16.62 -3.95
C LEU A 28 25.43 -17.05 -4.83
N ASP A 29 25.48 -18.34 -5.18
CA ASP A 29 26.47 -18.86 -6.12
C ASP A 29 26.37 -18.10 -7.47
N PRO A 30 27.50 -17.62 -8.04
CA PRO A 30 27.51 -16.91 -9.32
C PRO A 30 26.94 -17.71 -10.49
N GLN A 31 27.08 -19.05 -10.51
CA GLN A 31 26.50 -19.88 -11.56
C GLN A 31 24.98 -19.97 -11.41
N THR A 32 24.46 -20.09 -10.20
CA THR A 32 23.03 -19.98 -9.87
C THR A 32 22.52 -18.58 -10.19
N ALA A 33 23.26 -17.51 -9.90
CA ALA A 33 22.88 -16.14 -10.31
C ALA A 33 22.81 -15.99 -11.84
N VAL A 34 23.74 -16.61 -12.58
CA VAL A 34 23.77 -16.63 -14.05
C VAL A 34 22.65 -17.51 -14.61
N GLN A 35 22.37 -18.67 -14.03
CA GLN A 35 21.32 -19.60 -14.43
C GLN A 35 19.91 -19.04 -14.10
N LEU A 36 19.75 -18.39 -12.95
CA LEU A 36 18.59 -17.57 -12.57
C LEU A 36 18.39 -16.35 -13.49
N SER A 37 19.46 -15.88 -14.15
CA SER A 37 19.40 -14.75 -15.08
C SER A 37 19.09 -15.14 -16.54
N GLN A 38 19.09 -16.45 -16.83
CA GLN A 38 18.94 -17.03 -18.18
C GLN A 38 17.60 -17.74 -18.40
N THR A 39 16.75 -17.88 -17.37
CA THR A 39 15.39 -18.43 -17.53
C THR A 39 14.37 -17.30 -17.54
N ASP A 40 13.67 -17.12 -18.66
CA ASP A 40 12.53 -16.21 -18.84
C ASP A 40 11.24 -16.69 -18.12
N GLU A 41 11.34 -17.47 -17.03
CA GLU A 41 10.19 -18.15 -16.42
C GLU A 41 10.10 -18.01 -14.89
N TRP A 42 9.72 -16.85 -14.34
CA TRP A 42 9.32 -16.82 -12.92
C TRP A 42 8.17 -15.85 -12.60
N THR A 43 7.07 -16.43 -12.09
CA THR A 43 5.97 -15.80 -11.36
C THR A 43 6.05 -16.08 -9.84
N ARG A 44 5.34 -15.26 -9.03
CA ARG A 44 5.17 -15.31 -7.55
C ARG A 44 5.07 -16.74 -6.95
N ARG A 45 4.33 -17.64 -7.60
CA ARG A 45 4.06 -19.01 -7.12
C ARG A 45 5.27 -19.94 -7.16
N LYS A 46 6.25 -19.68 -8.04
CA LYS A 46 7.47 -20.49 -8.16
C LYS A 46 8.49 -20.06 -7.07
N PHE A 47 8.57 -18.75 -6.76
CA PHE A 47 9.44 -18.17 -5.71
C PHE A 47 9.15 -18.70 -4.30
N LEU A 48 7.86 -18.73 -3.91
CA LEU A 48 7.45 -19.22 -2.60
C LEU A 48 7.68 -20.74 -2.40
N ARG A 49 7.65 -21.52 -3.48
CA ARG A 49 7.84 -22.99 -3.43
C ARG A 49 9.29 -23.41 -3.22
N GLU A 50 10.27 -22.61 -3.64
CA GLU A 50 11.69 -22.94 -3.48
C GLU A 50 12.27 -22.46 -2.12
N LEU A 51 11.69 -21.42 -1.52
CA LEU A 51 12.03 -20.96 -0.16
C LEU A 51 11.84 -22.06 0.90
N THR A 52 10.83 -22.92 0.74
CA THR A 52 10.59 -24.06 1.62
C THR A 52 11.61 -25.20 1.49
N ARG A 53 12.41 -25.25 0.42
CA ARG A 53 13.40 -26.32 0.19
C ARG A 53 14.82 -25.99 0.65
N THR A 54 15.13 -24.72 0.90
CA THR A 54 16.49 -24.26 1.28
C THR A 54 16.67 -23.92 2.75
N ALA A 55 15.66 -24.11 3.59
CA ALA A 55 15.78 -23.94 5.05
C ALA A 55 16.52 -25.11 5.75
N ALA A 56 16.93 -26.14 5.00
CA ALA A 56 17.66 -27.28 5.54
C ALA A 56 18.96 -27.48 4.77
N THR A 57 20.00 -26.67 5.06
CA THR A 57 21.39 -27.16 5.13
C THR A 57 22.39 -26.09 5.60
N VAL A 58 23.03 -26.43 6.72
CA VAL A 58 24.41 -26.09 7.12
C VAL A 58 24.71 -24.67 7.61
N GLY A 59 24.85 -24.58 8.95
CA GLY A 59 25.84 -23.71 9.56
C GLY A 59 27.24 -24.34 9.52
N ILE A 60 28.27 -23.50 9.52
CA ILE A 60 29.54 -23.58 10.29
C ILE A 60 30.48 -22.49 9.74
N ALA A 61 31.13 -21.79 10.67
CA ALA A 61 32.15 -20.77 10.46
C ALA A 61 33.44 -21.28 9.80
N SER A 62 34.20 -20.40 9.14
CA SER A 62 35.66 -20.31 9.34
C SER A 62 36.31 -19.13 8.61
N THR A 63 37.16 -18.46 9.38
CA THR A 63 38.20 -17.48 9.09
C THR A 63 39.24 -17.95 8.07
N LEU A 64 39.84 -17.05 7.26
CA LEU A 64 41.23 -17.11 6.76
C LEU A 64 41.68 -15.68 6.24
N PRO A 65 43.00 -15.38 6.14
CA PRO A 65 43.65 -14.11 6.54
C PRO A 65 44.11 -13.20 5.37
N PRO A 66 44.61 -11.96 5.64
CA PRO A 66 45.09 -11.08 4.58
C PRO A 66 46.51 -11.46 4.12
N ALA A 67 46.68 -11.68 2.80
CA ALA A 67 47.98 -11.87 2.18
C ALA A 67 48.56 -10.53 1.68
N VAL A 68 49.77 -10.26 2.14
CA VAL A 68 50.66 -9.14 1.80
C VAL A 68 51.39 -9.42 0.48
N PHE A 69 51.35 -8.47 -0.45
CA PHE A 69 52.38 -8.21 -1.48
C PHE A 69 52.16 -6.75 -1.91
N GLY A 70 53.13 -5.84 -2.08
CA GLY A 70 54.58 -5.83 -2.01
C GLY A 70 54.98 -4.44 -2.54
N ARG A 71 55.93 -3.77 -1.90
CA ARG A 71 56.45 -2.46 -2.32
C ARG A 71 57.23 -2.57 -3.63
N GLY A 72 57.11 -1.57 -4.50
CA GLY A 72 58.13 -1.27 -5.52
C GLY A 72 57.72 -0.20 -6.52
N GLY A 73 58.43 0.93 -6.53
CA GLY A 73 58.77 1.63 -7.78
C GLY A 73 58.16 3.01 -8.06
N ALA A 74 58.93 4.05 -7.69
CA ALA A 74 59.26 5.24 -8.49
C ALA A 74 58.14 6.13 -9.10
N GLY A 75 57.92 7.25 -8.40
CA GLY A 75 57.90 8.62 -8.92
C GLY A 75 57.55 8.90 -10.39
N GLN A 76 56.35 9.42 -10.61
CA GLN A 76 56.13 10.54 -11.53
C GLN A 76 55.18 11.54 -10.87
N SER A 77 55.68 12.75 -10.65
CA SER A 77 54.91 13.94 -10.28
C SER A 77 54.00 14.30 -11.45
N LEU A 78 52.75 13.81 -11.41
CA LEU A 78 51.68 14.34 -12.23
C LEU A 78 51.15 15.60 -11.54
N LEU A 79 51.21 16.71 -12.26
CA LEU A 79 50.55 17.96 -11.92
C LEU A 79 49.12 17.67 -11.44
N GLU A 80 48.84 17.93 -10.16
CA GLU A 80 47.50 17.89 -9.60
C GLU A 80 46.67 19.00 -10.26
N VAL A 81 45.99 18.65 -11.35
CA VAL A 81 44.79 19.38 -11.75
C VAL A 81 43.83 19.27 -10.57
N PRO A 82 43.33 20.37 -9.98
CA PRO A 82 42.37 20.27 -8.91
C PRO A 82 41.20 19.46 -9.42
N ALA A 83 41.03 18.25 -8.88
CA ALA A 83 39.82 17.47 -9.14
C ALA A 83 38.66 18.37 -8.70
N GLU A 84 37.82 18.80 -9.65
CA GLU A 84 36.52 19.38 -9.33
C GLU A 84 35.88 18.43 -8.32
N ARG A 85 35.82 18.81 -7.04
CA ARG A 85 35.06 18.08 -6.04
C ARG A 85 33.65 18.03 -6.57
N LYS A 86 33.23 16.89 -7.14
CA LYS A 86 31.87 16.68 -7.59
C LYS A 86 30.96 17.00 -6.42
N ARG A 87 30.26 18.15 -6.50
CA ARG A 87 29.31 18.58 -5.47
C ARG A 87 28.30 17.44 -5.30
N THR A 88 28.11 16.98 -4.07
CA THR A 88 27.03 16.05 -3.76
C THR A 88 25.70 16.68 -4.20
N PRO A 89 24.90 15.99 -5.03
CA PRO A 89 23.64 16.54 -5.50
C PRO A 89 22.69 16.74 -4.33
N SER A 90 22.03 17.90 -4.32
CA SER A 90 20.94 18.20 -3.37
C SER A 90 19.69 17.41 -3.74
N ILE A 91 19.05 16.80 -2.74
CA ILE A 91 17.85 15.96 -2.91
C ILE A 91 16.69 16.59 -2.13
N ALA A 92 15.59 16.87 -2.83
CA ALA A 92 14.32 17.26 -2.22
C ALA A 92 13.30 16.13 -2.34
N ILE A 93 12.63 15.80 -1.24
CA ILE A 93 11.55 14.83 -1.17
C ILE A 93 10.28 15.59 -0.82
N VAL A 94 9.18 15.33 -1.54
CA VAL A 94 7.90 16.01 -1.33
C VAL A 94 6.91 15.01 -0.77
N GLY A 95 6.45 15.27 0.46
CA GLY A 95 5.62 14.40 1.29
C GLY A 95 6.41 13.68 2.38
N ALA A 96 5.97 13.81 3.63
CA ALA A 96 6.45 13.09 4.81
C ALA A 96 5.49 11.94 5.21
N GLY A 97 4.84 11.31 4.23
CA GLY A 97 4.23 9.99 4.41
C GLY A 97 5.27 8.87 4.47
N ILE A 98 4.83 7.63 4.66
CA ILE A 98 5.72 6.46 4.78
C ILE A 98 6.75 6.35 3.64
N ALA A 99 6.35 6.63 2.39
CA ALA A 99 7.25 6.57 1.24
C ALA A 99 8.37 7.61 1.31
N GLY A 100 8.05 8.87 1.59
CA GLY A 100 9.03 9.96 1.69
C GLY A 100 9.94 9.82 2.89
N LEU A 101 9.38 9.48 4.05
CA LEU A 101 10.14 9.22 5.28
C LEU A 101 11.10 8.03 5.11
N HIS A 102 10.62 6.90 4.56
CA HIS A 102 11.48 5.74 4.38
C HIS A 102 12.56 5.99 3.32
N CYS A 103 12.24 6.72 2.24
CA CYS A 103 13.24 7.14 1.25
C CYS A 103 14.37 7.98 1.88
N ALA A 104 14.02 9.01 2.65
CA ALA A 104 15.00 9.84 3.36
C ALA A 104 15.81 9.02 4.38
N TYR A 105 15.17 8.10 5.09
CA TYR A 105 15.82 7.25 6.08
C TYR A 105 16.86 6.32 5.46
N VAL A 106 16.52 5.66 4.35
CA VAL A 106 17.44 4.79 3.62
C VAL A 106 18.60 5.59 3.04
N LEU A 107 18.33 6.77 2.43
CA LEU A 107 19.39 7.69 1.98
C LEU A 107 20.33 8.08 3.13
N LYS A 108 19.78 8.41 4.30
CA LYS A 108 20.56 8.77 5.49
C LYS A 108 21.44 7.60 5.97
N LYS A 109 20.92 6.37 5.99
CA LYS A 109 21.71 5.16 6.31
C LYS A 109 22.85 4.93 5.31
N MET A 110 22.71 5.40 4.07
CA MET A 110 23.75 5.38 3.03
C MET A 110 24.69 6.61 3.06
N GLY A 111 24.57 7.49 4.05
CA GLY A 111 25.40 8.69 4.19
C GLY A 111 25.00 9.86 3.29
N VAL A 112 23.77 9.84 2.74
CA VAL A 112 23.21 10.88 1.87
C VAL A 112 22.09 11.62 2.59
N THR A 113 22.18 12.94 2.65
CA THR A 113 21.14 13.79 3.27
C THR A 113 20.15 14.28 2.22
N ALA A 114 18.86 14.16 2.51
CA ALA A 114 17.77 14.70 1.70
C ALA A 114 16.88 15.60 2.56
N GLN A 115 16.28 16.63 1.96
CA GLN A 115 15.33 17.51 2.65
C GLN A 115 13.91 17.12 2.27
N ILE A 116 13.03 16.98 3.26
CA ILE A 116 11.63 16.59 3.08
C ILE A 116 10.75 17.83 3.27
N TYR A 117 9.81 18.05 2.35
CA TYR A 117 8.83 19.12 2.40
C TYR A 117 7.43 18.53 2.51
N GLU A 118 6.75 18.78 3.62
CA GLU A 118 5.42 18.27 3.94
C GLU A 118 4.40 19.41 3.92
N GLY A 119 3.25 19.18 3.29
CA GLY A 119 2.21 20.20 3.18
C GLY A 119 1.41 20.39 4.46
N ASP A 120 1.21 19.33 5.23
CA ASP A 120 0.52 19.37 6.52
C ASP A 120 1.46 19.79 7.66
N LYS A 121 0.90 19.95 8.86
CA LYS A 121 1.62 20.19 10.11
C LYS A 121 2.09 18.91 10.82
N ARG A 122 1.90 17.75 10.18
CA ARG A 122 2.17 16.42 10.76
C ARG A 122 2.75 15.48 9.69
N ALA A 123 3.72 14.67 10.07
CA ALA A 123 4.21 13.56 9.25
C ALA A 123 3.25 12.36 9.30
N GLY A 124 3.51 11.34 8.48
CA GLY A 124 2.79 10.06 8.49
C GLY A 124 1.73 9.90 7.40
N GLY A 125 1.25 10.99 6.81
CA GLY A 125 0.29 10.94 5.70
C GLY A 125 -0.98 10.14 6.05
N ARG A 126 -1.29 9.10 5.26
CA ARG A 126 -2.44 8.20 5.44
C ARG A 126 -2.32 7.22 6.62
N MET A 127 -1.20 7.23 7.36
CA MET A 127 -1.07 6.52 8.63
C MET A 127 -1.41 7.48 9.77
N TYR A 128 -2.52 7.22 10.45
CA TYR A 128 -3.05 8.09 11.49
C TYR A 128 -3.78 7.27 12.55
N SER A 129 -3.22 7.27 13.76
CA SER A 129 -3.72 6.50 14.90
C SER A 129 -4.25 7.45 15.97
N ARG A 130 -5.37 7.09 16.61
CA ARG A 130 -5.96 7.81 17.75
C ARG A 130 -5.96 6.93 18.99
N HIS A 131 -5.78 7.54 20.14
CA HIS A 131 -5.72 6.86 21.44
C HIS A 131 -6.88 7.28 22.32
N ASP A 132 -7.36 6.34 23.12
CA ASP A 132 -8.40 6.53 24.14
C ASP A 132 -9.74 7.08 23.63
N GLU A 133 -9.91 7.20 22.30
CA GLU A 133 -11.07 7.83 21.67
C GLU A 133 -12.38 7.13 22.00
N PHE A 134 -12.35 5.78 22.03
CA PHE A 134 -13.53 4.95 22.28
C PHE A 134 -13.45 4.16 23.60
N GLY A 135 -12.43 4.43 24.42
CA GLY A 135 -12.24 3.77 25.71
C GLY A 135 -10.76 3.71 26.12
N PRO A 136 -10.46 3.64 27.43
CA PRO A 136 -9.08 3.67 27.92
C PRO A 136 -8.21 2.54 27.39
N GLY A 137 -6.97 2.87 27.01
CA GLY A 137 -5.96 1.95 26.51
C GLY A 137 -6.20 1.47 25.07
N LEU A 138 -7.23 1.97 24.39
CA LEU A 138 -7.51 1.59 23.01
C LEU A 138 -6.76 2.48 22.04
N THR A 139 -6.21 1.86 21.00
CA THR A 139 -5.76 2.54 19.79
C THR A 139 -6.72 2.23 18.65
N THR A 140 -7.10 3.26 17.90
CA THR A 140 -7.96 3.12 16.72
C THR A 140 -7.27 3.73 15.50
N GLU A 141 -7.17 2.96 14.43
CA GLU A 141 -6.57 3.41 13.18
C GLU A 141 -7.59 4.19 12.36
N PHE A 142 -7.45 5.51 12.34
CA PHE A 142 -8.23 6.37 11.44
C PHE A 142 -7.68 6.29 10.01
N GLY A 143 -6.40 5.94 9.87
CA GLY A 143 -5.74 5.66 8.60
C GLY A 143 -5.59 4.18 8.30
N ALA A 144 -4.46 3.83 7.69
CA ALA A 144 -4.11 2.46 7.34
C ALA A 144 -3.96 1.55 8.57
N GLU A 145 -4.57 0.37 8.54
CA GLU A 145 -4.81 -0.44 9.73
C GLU A 145 -4.09 -1.78 9.77
N PHE A 146 -4.00 -2.52 8.67
CA PHE A 146 -3.48 -3.88 8.68
C PHE A 146 -2.08 -4.00 8.06
N ILE A 147 -1.26 -4.89 8.63
CA ILE A 147 0.06 -5.28 8.16
C ILE A 147 0.05 -6.80 7.96
N ASP A 148 0.31 -7.24 6.73
CA ASP A 148 0.29 -8.65 6.39
C ASP A 148 1.63 -9.34 6.67
N THR A 149 1.62 -10.67 6.75
CA THR A 149 2.84 -11.46 6.93
C THR A 149 3.87 -11.24 5.80
N ASN A 150 3.42 -10.85 4.61
CA ASN A 150 4.30 -10.56 3.46
C ASN A 150 4.71 -9.07 3.34
N HIS A 151 4.34 -8.21 4.29
CA HIS A 151 4.72 -6.79 4.30
C HIS A 151 6.13 -6.57 4.88
N GLU A 152 7.14 -7.05 4.17
CA GLU A 152 8.54 -7.07 4.62
C GLU A 152 9.06 -5.70 5.08
N ASP A 153 8.83 -4.63 4.32
CA ASP A 153 9.36 -3.31 4.64
C ASP A 153 8.73 -2.77 5.94
N MET A 154 7.43 -2.99 6.15
CA MET A 154 6.74 -2.61 7.38
C MET A 154 7.23 -3.44 8.59
N LEU A 155 7.35 -4.76 8.43
CA LEU A 155 7.80 -5.66 9.50
C LEU A 155 9.27 -5.43 9.87
N ASN A 156 10.13 -5.12 8.89
CA ASN A 156 11.52 -4.77 9.12
C ASN A 156 11.65 -3.43 9.86
N LEU A 157 10.87 -2.41 9.50
CA LEU A 157 10.83 -1.14 10.25
C LEU A 157 10.33 -1.34 11.67
N ALA A 158 9.26 -2.13 11.87
CA ALA A 158 8.77 -2.45 13.21
C ALA A 158 9.84 -3.14 14.06
N LYS A 159 10.55 -4.13 13.49
CA LYS A 159 11.66 -4.82 14.15
C LYS A 159 12.82 -3.88 14.46
N GLU A 160 13.24 -3.05 13.49
CA GLU A 160 14.35 -2.11 13.64
C GLU A 160 14.09 -1.07 14.73
N PHE A 161 12.84 -0.63 14.89
CA PHE A 161 12.44 0.32 15.92
C PHE A 161 11.99 -0.32 17.23
N GLY A 162 12.04 -1.65 17.34
CA GLY A 162 11.61 -2.37 18.55
C GLY A 162 10.10 -2.22 18.83
N LEU A 163 9.29 -2.03 17.80
CA LEU A 163 7.84 -1.89 17.91
C LEU A 163 7.19 -3.27 18.05
N LYS A 164 6.40 -3.45 19.10
CA LYS A 164 5.68 -4.70 19.35
C LYS A 164 4.50 -4.83 18.39
N LEU A 165 4.39 -5.99 17.73
CA LEU A 165 3.24 -6.35 16.91
C LEU A 165 2.07 -6.79 17.80
N LEU A 166 0.87 -6.40 17.41
CA LEU A 166 -0.40 -6.96 17.83
C LEU A 166 -0.80 -8.02 16.79
N ASP A 167 -0.85 -9.28 17.17
CA ASP A 167 -1.06 -10.42 16.26
C ASP A 167 -2.51 -10.94 16.39
N ASN A 168 -3.26 -10.94 15.29
CA ASN A 168 -4.64 -11.43 15.22
C ASN A 168 -4.73 -12.96 15.05
N LYS A 169 -3.65 -13.60 14.56
CA LYS A 169 -3.62 -15.05 14.28
C LYS A 169 -4.08 -15.92 15.46
N PRO A 170 -3.70 -15.64 16.73
CA PRO A 170 -4.14 -16.46 17.86
C PRO A 170 -5.66 -16.48 18.08
N ASP A 171 -6.42 -15.51 17.57
CA ASP A 171 -7.89 -15.50 17.68
C ASP A 171 -8.53 -16.14 16.43
N PHE A 172 -8.00 -15.84 15.25
CA PHE A 172 -8.48 -16.37 13.96
C PHE A 172 -8.28 -17.89 13.82
N ASP A 173 -7.14 -18.42 14.26
CA ASP A 173 -6.77 -19.81 13.99
C ASP A 173 -7.24 -20.80 15.08
N THR A 174 -8.11 -20.35 15.99
CA THR A 174 -8.60 -21.20 17.09
C THR A 174 -9.59 -22.27 16.62
N GLY A 175 -10.27 -22.03 15.49
CA GLY A 175 -11.46 -22.80 15.07
C GLY A 175 -12.67 -22.62 16.00
N LYS A 176 -12.59 -21.73 16.98
CA LYS A 176 -13.64 -21.48 18.00
C LYS A 176 -14.30 -20.12 17.85
N VAL A 177 -13.63 -19.19 17.19
CA VAL A 177 -14.11 -17.84 16.92
C VAL A 177 -14.44 -17.75 15.44
N VAL A 178 -15.67 -17.38 15.12
CA VAL A 178 -16.06 -17.08 13.73
C VAL A 178 -15.42 -15.75 13.35
N LYS A 179 -14.50 -15.78 12.39
CA LYS A 179 -13.79 -14.58 11.92
C LYS A 179 -14.78 -13.61 11.26
N ASP A 180 -15.32 -14.02 10.12
CA ASP A 180 -16.15 -13.21 9.24
C ASP A 180 -17.63 -13.60 9.36
N VAL A 181 -18.50 -12.61 9.51
CA VAL A 181 -19.96 -12.80 9.48
C VAL A 181 -20.48 -12.32 8.13
N TYR A 182 -21.08 -13.23 7.38
CA TYR A 182 -21.73 -12.93 6.09
C TYR A 182 -23.23 -12.82 6.30
N ARG A 183 -23.82 -11.67 5.98
CA ARG A 183 -25.29 -11.49 6.01
C ARG A 183 -25.77 -10.77 4.75
N PHE A 184 -26.48 -11.51 3.90
CA PHE A 184 -26.99 -11.05 2.61
C PHE A 184 -28.45 -11.45 2.44
N ASP A 185 -29.26 -10.60 1.82
CA ASP A 185 -30.70 -10.85 1.60
C ASP A 185 -31.42 -11.30 2.90
N GLU A 186 -31.10 -10.62 4.01
CA GLU A 186 -31.58 -10.88 5.38
C GLU A 186 -31.23 -12.25 5.99
N ARG A 187 -30.40 -13.06 5.32
CA ARG A 187 -29.93 -14.37 5.79
C ARG A 187 -28.45 -14.34 6.18
N PHE A 188 -28.10 -15.08 7.22
CA PHE A 188 -26.71 -15.38 7.55
C PHE A 188 -26.21 -16.58 6.74
N TYR A 189 -24.99 -16.46 6.22
CA TYR A 189 -24.29 -17.52 5.50
C TYR A 189 -23.04 -17.95 6.25
N THR A 190 -22.72 -19.24 6.19
CA THR A 190 -21.46 -19.75 6.73
C THR A 190 -20.33 -19.65 5.71
N GLU A 191 -19.08 -19.72 6.17
CA GLU A 191 -17.93 -19.76 5.27
C GLU A 191 -17.93 -21.03 4.40
N GLU A 192 -18.48 -22.14 4.90
CA GLU A 192 -18.62 -23.37 4.12
C GLU A 192 -19.58 -23.18 2.93
N GLU A 193 -20.72 -22.52 3.13
CA GLU A 193 -21.65 -22.17 2.04
C GLU A 193 -20.97 -21.25 1.01
N LEU A 194 -20.16 -20.29 1.49
CA LEU A 194 -19.37 -19.41 0.63
C LEU A 194 -18.37 -20.20 -0.22
N ILE A 195 -17.59 -21.07 0.41
CA ILE A 195 -16.57 -21.88 -0.25
C ILE A 195 -17.20 -22.84 -1.27
N GLU A 196 -18.36 -23.44 -0.97
CA GLU A 196 -19.08 -24.31 -1.90
C GLU A 196 -19.46 -23.56 -3.18
N GLU A 197 -20.03 -22.36 -3.06
CA GLU A 197 -20.37 -21.52 -4.19
C GLU A 197 -19.14 -20.98 -4.92
N PHE A 198 -18.11 -20.55 -4.20
CA PHE A 198 -16.89 -20.00 -4.77
C PHE A 198 -16.11 -21.05 -5.59
N ARG A 199 -16.08 -22.31 -5.14
CA ARG A 199 -15.43 -23.40 -5.90
C ARG A 199 -16.02 -23.59 -7.31
N LYS A 200 -17.28 -23.19 -7.54
CA LYS A 200 -17.91 -23.23 -8.87
C LYS A 200 -17.28 -22.23 -9.84
N VAL A 201 -16.72 -21.12 -9.34
CA VAL A 201 -16.13 -20.04 -10.15
C VAL A 201 -14.62 -20.16 -10.30
N VAL A 202 -13.94 -20.90 -9.41
CA VAL A 202 -12.47 -21.08 -9.43
C VAL A 202 -11.93 -21.52 -10.80
N PRO A 203 -12.50 -22.51 -11.51
CA PRO A 203 -11.97 -22.91 -12.82
C PRO A 203 -11.99 -21.78 -13.87
N GLN A 204 -12.99 -20.92 -13.82
CA GLN A 204 -13.10 -19.77 -14.73
C GLN A 204 -12.05 -18.70 -14.37
N LEU A 205 -11.89 -18.40 -13.07
CA LEU A 205 -10.87 -17.45 -12.59
C LEU A 205 -9.45 -17.94 -12.91
N GLU A 206 -9.15 -19.22 -12.74
CA GLU A 206 -7.86 -19.81 -13.10
C GLU A 206 -7.57 -19.68 -14.60
N LYS A 207 -8.57 -19.98 -15.43
CA LYS A 207 -8.48 -19.86 -16.88
C LYS A 207 -8.22 -18.40 -17.29
N ASP A 208 -8.96 -17.46 -16.72
CA ASP A 208 -8.84 -16.04 -17.06
C ASP A 208 -7.48 -15.49 -16.61
N ARG A 209 -7.04 -15.79 -15.38
CA ARG A 209 -5.70 -15.43 -14.88
C ARG A 209 -4.59 -16.01 -15.77
N ALA A 210 -4.69 -17.29 -16.15
CA ALA A 210 -3.72 -17.91 -17.05
C ALA A 210 -3.72 -17.26 -18.45
N SER A 211 -4.88 -16.80 -18.92
CA SER A 211 -5.00 -16.15 -20.23
C SER A 211 -4.27 -14.82 -20.32
N CYS A 212 -4.01 -14.16 -19.19
CA CYS A 212 -3.31 -12.88 -19.13
C CYS A 212 -1.80 -12.99 -19.45
N GLY A 213 -1.21 -14.19 -19.30
CA GLY A 213 0.24 -14.38 -19.38
C GLY A 213 0.98 -13.67 -18.24
N GLU A 214 2.30 -13.83 -18.19
CA GLU A 214 3.11 -13.27 -17.08
C GLU A 214 3.25 -11.75 -17.12
N ASN A 215 3.14 -11.12 -18.30
CA ASN A 215 3.31 -9.67 -18.48
C ASN A 215 1.99 -8.92 -18.69
N TYR A 216 0.84 -9.59 -18.55
CA TYR A 216 -0.49 -8.99 -18.75
C TYR A 216 -0.68 -8.35 -20.15
N ASP A 217 0.04 -8.84 -21.17
CA ASP A 217 0.13 -8.23 -22.51
C ASP A 217 -0.53 -9.08 -23.62
N THR A 218 -1.39 -10.02 -23.24
CA THR A 218 -2.15 -10.83 -24.20
C THR A 218 -3.45 -10.13 -24.62
N PRO A 219 -3.99 -10.43 -25.83
CA PRO A 219 -5.30 -9.92 -26.24
C PRO A 219 -6.44 -10.33 -25.31
N ALA A 220 -6.32 -11.49 -24.64
CA ALA A 220 -7.28 -11.92 -23.63
C ALA A 220 -7.21 -11.04 -22.38
N CYS A 221 -6.00 -10.69 -21.93
CA CYS A 221 -5.77 -9.75 -20.85
C CYS A 221 -6.40 -8.39 -21.15
N GLU A 222 -6.12 -7.82 -22.34
CA GLU A 222 -6.68 -6.52 -22.75
C GLU A 222 -8.21 -6.51 -22.74
N LYS A 223 -8.84 -7.64 -23.13
CA LYS A 223 -10.30 -7.78 -23.07
C LYS A 223 -10.81 -7.81 -21.63
N LEU A 224 -10.16 -8.58 -20.75
CA LEU A 224 -10.50 -8.64 -19.33
C LEU A 224 -10.30 -7.29 -18.66
N ASP A 225 -9.20 -6.59 -18.97
CA ASP A 225 -8.92 -5.27 -18.45
C ASP A 225 -9.99 -4.25 -18.87
N ARG A 226 -10.52 -4.37 -20.09
CA ARG A 226 -11.59 -3.49 -20.57
C ARG A 226 -12.99 -3.91 -20.12
N THR A 227 -13.12 -5.00 -19.37
CA THR A 227 -14.37 -5.44 -18.74
C THR A 227 -14.42 -4.87 -17.33
N SER A 228 -15.56 -4.30 -16.92
CA SER A 228 -15.69 -3.87 -15.52
C SER A 228 -15.77 -5.06 -14.57
N LEU A 229 -15.32 -4.87 -13.33
CA LEU A 229 -15.41 -5.90 -12.29
C LEU A 229 -16.85 -6.36 -12.11
N GLU A 230 -17.80 -5.43 -12.07
CA GLU A 230 -19.22 -5.78 -11.95
C GLU A 230 -19.71 -6.62 -13.14
N GLU A 231 -19.43 -6.21 -14.38
CA GLU A 231 -19.83 -6.97 -15.57
C GLU A 231 -19.25 -8.39 -15.55
N TYR A 232 -18.00 -8.53 -15.10
CA TYR A 232 -17.34 -9.82 -14.95
C TYR A 232 -17.99 -10.68 -13.87
N VAL A 233 -18.15 -10.16 -12.66
CA VAL A 233 -18.71 -10.90 -11.51
C VAL A 233 -20.15 -11.34 -11.76
N ARG A 234 -20.97 -10.49 -12.39
CA ARG A 234 -22.37 -10.82 -12.72
C ARG A 234 -22.51 -11.97 -13.73
N ARG A 235 -21.44 -12.32 -14.46
CA ARG A 235 -21.40 -13.47 -15.37
C ARG A 235 -20.89 -14.76 -14.72
N LEU A 236 -20.35 -14.69 -13.51
CA LEU A 236 -19.84 -15.87 -12.82
C LEU A 236 -20.98 -16.81 -12.41
N TYR A 237 -20.74 -18.10 -12.59
CA TYR A 237 -21.70 -19.15 -12.24
C TYR A 237 -21.63 -19.48 -10.74
N CYS A 238 -22.20 -18.60 -9.93
CA CYS A 238 -22.43 -18.78 -8.51
C CYS A 238 -23.74 -18.08 -8.11
N SER A 239 -24.18 -18.31 -6.87
CA SER A 239 -25.34 -17.63 -6.30
C SER A 239 -25.19 -16.10 -6.28
N LYS A 240 -26.34 -15.40 -6.32
CA LYS A 240 -26.39 -13.93 -6.32
C LYS A 240 -25.68 -13.32 -5.11
N TRP A 241 -25.85 -13.89 -3.91
CA TRP A 241 -25.25 -13.33 -2.70
C TRP A 241 -23.72 -13.40 -2.72
N VAL A 242 -23.12 -14.42 -3.36
CA VAL A 242 -21.66 -14.47 -3.56
C VAL A 242 -21.21 -13.43 -4.58
N GLN A 243 -21.99 -13.20 -5.65
CA GLN A 243 -21.70 -12.09 -6.58
C GLN A 243 -21.74 -10.74 -5.87
N ASP A 244 -22.75 -10.50 -5.01
CA ASP A 244 -22.88 -9.27 -4.25
C ASP A 244 -21.78 -9.11 -3.19
N LEU A 245 -21.39 -10.20 -2.53
CA LEU A 245 -20.23 -10.23 -1.63
C LEU A 245 -18.95 -9.81 -2.37
N LEU A 246 -18.68 -10.39 -3.54
CA LEU A 246 -17.49 -10.05 -4.33
C LEU A 246 -17.52 -8.58 -4.79
N ILE A 247 -18.67 -8.10 -5.28
CA ILE A 247 -18.83 -6.68 -5.68
C ILE A 247 -18.61 -5.76 -4.48
N GLY A 248 -19.23 -6.05 -3.34
CA GLY A 248 -19.12 -5.26 -2.11
C GLY A 248 -17.70 -5.26 -1.54
N ALA A 249 -17.08 -6.43 -1.43
CA ALA A 249 -15.73 -6.56 -0.89
C ALA A 249 -14.71 -5.75 -1.72
N TYR A 250 -14.81 -5.80 -3.05
CA TYR A 250 -13.92 -5.06 -3.94
C TYR A 250 -14.26 -3.56 -4.04
N LEU A 251 -15.52 -3.18 -3.85
CA LEU A 251 -15.89 -1.77 -3.63
C LEU A 251 -15.25 -1.23 -2.34
N ALA A 252 -15.28 -2.01 -1.26
CA ALA A 252 -14.66 -1.62 0.00
C ALA A 252 -13.14 -1.56 -0.12
N GLU A 253 -12.49 -2.59 -0.69
CA GLU A 253 -11.03 -2.67 -0.82
C GLU A 253 -10.45 -1.51 -1.65
N PHE A 254 -11.02 -1.27 -2.83
CA PHE A 254 -10.50 -0.27 -3.75
C PHE A 254 -11.15 1.10 -3.63
N GLY A 255 -12.29 1.22 -2.95
CA GLY A 255 -13.03 2.47 -2.77
C GLY A 255 -13.70 3.01 -4.03
N LEU A 256 -13.74 2.25 -5.12
CA LEU A 256 -14.29 2.66 -6.40
C LEU A 256 -15.48 1.76 -6.76
N GLU A 257 -16.50 2.29 -7.45
CA GLU A 257 -17.64 1.48 -7.88
C GLU A 257 -17.18 0.29 -8.72
N ALA A 258 -17.71 -0.91 -8.48
CA ALA A 258 -17.30 -2.12 -9.21
C ALA A 258 -17.52 -2.00 -10.74
N ALA A 259 -18.50 -1.21 -11.17
CA ALA A 259 -18.70 -0.86 -12.59
C ALA A 259 -17.58 0.02 -13.19
N GLU A 260 -16.81 0.70 -12.35
CA GLU A 260 -15.69 1.57 -12.72
C GLU A 260 -14.32 0.95 -12.46
N GLN A 261 -14.27 -0.27 -11.92
CA GLN A 261 -13.05 -1.04 -11.68
C GLN A 261 -12.76 -1.98 -12.85
N SER A 262 -11.49 -2.19 -13.19
CA SER A 262 -11.09 -3.28 -14.09
C SER A 262 -11.38 -4.64 -13.45
N ALA A 263 -11.88 -5.61 -14.22
CA ALA A 263 -12.06 -6.98 -13.74
C ALA A 263 -10.74 -7.62 -13.29
N LEU A 264 -9.60 -7.15 -13.82
CA LEU A 264 -8.29 -7.63 -13.41
C LEU A 264 -7.95 -7.32 -11.95
N ASN A 265 -8.55 -6.30 -11.34
CA ASN A 265 -8.38 -6.03 -9.90
C ASN A 265 -8.81 -7.25 -9.06
N LEU A 266 -9.90 -7.92 -9.46
CA LEU A 266 -10.36 -9.15 -8.81
C LEU A 266 -9.56 -10.36 -9.24
N ILE A 267 -9.40 -10.54 -10.56
CA ILE A 267 -8.75 -11.73 -11.12
C ILE A 267 -7.31 -11.85 -10.63
N ASP A 268 -6.61 -10.75 -10.41
CA ASP A 268 -5.24 -10.73 -9.89
C ASP A 268 -5.21 -10.99 -8.38
N LEU A 269 -6.07 -10.30 -7.61
CA LEU A 269 -5.98 -10.27 -6.15
C LEU A 269 -6.60 -11.50 -5.47
N ILE A 270 -7.72 -12.04 -5.95
CA ILE A 270 -8.49 -13.05 -5.20
C ILE A 270 -7.70 -14.35 -5.00
N GLY A 271 -7.81 -14.96 -3.82
CA GLY A 271 -7.25 -16.28 -3.54
C GLY A 271 -8.14 -17.37 -4.13
N LEU A 272 -7.53 -18.28 -4.90
CA LEU A 272 -8.25 -19.38 -5.55
C LEU A 272 -8.16 -20.70 -4.78
N ASP A 273 -7.21 -20.80 -3.85
CA ASP A 273 -7.08 -21.95 -2.97
C ASP A 273 -7.99 -21.77 -1.75
N THR A 274 -8.87 -22.75 -1.52
CA THR A 274 -9.83 -22.77 -0.40
C THR A 274 -9.46 -23.79 0.67
N SER A 275 -8.27 -24.37 0.61
CA SER A 275 -7.79 -25.36 1.58
C SER A 275 -7.59 -24.78 2.99
N HIS A 276 -7.48 -23.45 3.09
CA HIS A 276 -7.26 -22.70 4.33
C HIS A 276 -8.31 -21.60 4.56
N GLY A 277 -9.53 -21.80 4.05
CA GLY A 277 -10.63 -20.82 4.15
C GLY A 277 -10.81 -19.99 2.88
N PHE A 278 -11.75 -19.05 2.90
CA PHE A 278 -11.99 -18.14 1.78
C PHE A 278 -11.08 -16.91 1.84
N GLN A 279 -10.31 -16.68 0.78
CA GLN A 279 -9.30 -15.62 0.69
C GLN A 279 -9.74 -14.53 -0.28
N VAL A 280 -10.67 -13.67 0.17
CA VAL A 280 -11.26 -12.62 -0.69
C VAL A 280 -10.22 -11.66 -1.28
N PHE A 281 -9.12 -11.40 -0.55
CA PHE A 281 -8.01 -10.55 -0.98
C PHE A 281 -6.69 -11.33 -1.18
N GLY A 282 -6.80 -12.63 -1.45
CA GLY A 282 -5.66 -13.50 -1.75
C GLY A 282 -4.71 -13.68 -0.58
N ASP A 283 -3.45 -13.28 -0.78
CA ASP A 283 -2.38 -13.48 0.20
C ASP A 283 -2.43 -12.47 1.37
N SER A 284 -3.36 -11.51 1.35
CA SER A 284 -3.55 -10.59 2.48
C SER A 284 -4.17 -11.35 3.66
N ASP A 285 -3.47 -11.37 4.79
CA ASP A 285 -3.89 -12.07 6.02
C ASP A 285 -4.30 -11.12 7.15
N GLU A 286 -4.18 -9.81 6.94
CA GLU A 286 -4.54 -8.73 7.87
C GLU A 286 -4.03 -8.96 9.30
N ARG A 287 -2.90 -9.63 9.40
CA ARG A 287 -2.53 -10.34 10.62
C ARG A 287 -2.09 -9.40 11.73
N PHE A 288 -1.33 -8.37 11.38
CA PHE A 288 -0.65 -7.54 12.35
C PHE A 288 -1.18 -6.11 12.38
N LYS A 289 -1.15 -5.54 13.58
CA LYS A 289 -1.11 -4.10 13.83
C LYS A 289 0.11 -3.78 14.69
N ILE A 290 0.45 -2.52 14.89
CA ILE A 290 1.43 -2.13 15.90
C ILE A 290 0.74 -1.84 17.23
N VAL A 291 1.27 -2.34 18.35
CA VAL A 291 0.81 -1.95 19.69
C VAL A 291 1.05 -0.45 19.88
N GLY A 292 0.00 0.31 20.15
CA GLY A 292 0.06 1.77 20.18
C GLY A 292 -0.03 2.42 18.80
N GLY A 293 -0.41 1.67 17.76
CA GLY A 293 -0.81 2.20 16.46
C GLY A 293 0.27 2.19 15.39
N ASN A 294 -0.14 1.99 14.14
CA ASN A 294 0.73 1.88 12.98
C ASN A 294 1.48 3.19 12.70
N GLN A 295 0.90 4.34 13.06
CA GLN A 295 1.56 5.64 12.94
C GLN A 295 2.92 5.68 13.67
N ARG A 296 3.12 4.86 14.70
CA ARG A 296 4.42 4.78 15.38
C ARG A 296 5.60 4.51 14.44
N ILE A 297 5.40 3.79 13.34
CA ILE A 297 6.47 3.57 12.33
C ILE A 297 6.88 4.90 11.69
N THR A 298 5.92 5.74 11.31
CA THR A 298 6.21 7.04 10.69
C THR A 298 6.69 8.06 11.71
N ASP A 299 6.22 7.99 12.95
CA ASP A 299 6.73 8.82 14.06
C ASP A 299 8.21 8.49 14.35
N GLU A 300 8.59 7.21 14.44
CA GLU A 300 9.98 6.79 14.64
C GLU A 300 10.92 7.18 13.48
N LEU A 301 10.43 7.10 12.24
CA LEU A 301 11.14 7.62 11.07
C LEU A 301 11.31 9.14 11.16
N TYR A 302 10.25 9.86 11.49
CA TYR A 302 10.27 11.31 11.65
C TYR A 302 11.27 11.74 12.73
N GLU A 303 11.28 11.11 13.90
CA GLU A 303 12.21 11.45 14.98
C GLU A 303 13.69 11.33 14.55
N ARG A 304 14.01 10.32 13.74
CA ARG A 304 15.36 10.14 13.16
C ARG A 304 15.68 11.13 12.05
N LEU A 305 14.68 11.84 11.52
CA LEU A 305 14.79 12.72 10.36
C LEU A 305 14.38 14.16 10.66
N LYS A 306 14.00 14.51 11.90
CA LYS A 306 13.35 15.79 12.24
C LYS A 306 14.04 17.04 11.68
N ASP A 307 15.37 17.07 11.67
CA ASP A 307 16.17 18.20 11.17
C ASP A 307 16.17 18.31 9.62
N GLN A 308 15.58 17.35 8.92
CA GLN A 308 15.43 17.30 7.47
C GLN A 308 13.99 17.57 7.04
N VAL A 309 13.02 17.70 7.95
CA VAL A 309 11.59 17.82 7.61
C VAL A 309 11.11 19.25 7.80
N HIS A 310 10.53 19.82 6.73
CA HIS A 310 9.96 21.15 6.67
C HIS A 310 8.44 21.04 6.50
N PHE A 311 7.68 21.31 7.55
CA PHE A 311 6.21 21.29 7.54
C PHE A 311 5.63 22.54 6.91
N GLU A 312 4.34 22.51 6.55
CA GLU A 312 3.60 23.63 5.95
C GLU A 312 4.19 24.11 4.60
N HIS A 313 4.88 23.20 3.89
CA HIS A 313 5.45 23.41 2.56
C HIS A 313 4.62 22.67 1.50
N ARG A 314 3.43 23.20 1.21
CA ARG A 314 2.56 22.64 0.17
C ARG A 314 3.08 22.99 -1.23
N LEU A 315 3.53 21.99 -1.99
CA LEU A 315 4.05 22.19 -3.35
C LEU A 315 2.93 22.66 -4.30
N THR A 316 3.18 23.72 -5.07
CA THR A 316 2.25 24.27 -6.07
C THR A 316 2.79 24.22 -7.49
N ALA A 317 4.12 24.27 -7.67
CA ALA A 317 4.75 24.07 -8.98
C ALA A 317 6.12 23.38 -8.87
N LEU A 318 6.49 22.63 -9.91
CA LEU A 318 7.82 22.06 -10.10
C LEU A 318 8.36 22.47 -11.47
N ARG A 319 9.41 23.29 -11.49
CA ARG A 319 10.00 23.82 -12.73
C ARG A 319 11.35 23.16 -13.01
N GLN A 320 11.50 22.62 -14.22
CA GLN A 320 12.79 22.07 -14.66
C GLN A 320 13.69 23.14 -15.28
N GLU A 321 14.83 23.38 -14.63
CA GLU A 321 15.90 24.23 -15.12
C GLU A 321 16.92 23.44 -15.96
N ARG A 322 18.03 24.06 -16.37
CA ARG A 322 19.07 23.40 -17.16
C ARG A 322 19.77 22.25 -16.43
N LYS A 323 20.05 22.40 -15.13
CA LYS A 323 20.80 21.41 -14.32
C LYS A 323 20.15 21.08 -12.97
N SER A 324 19.03 21.70 -12.64
CA SER A 324 18.34 21.60 -11.35
C SER A 324 16.83 21.70 -11.54
N TYR A 325 16.11 21.62 -10.44
CA TYR A 325 14.67 21.79 -10.34
C TYR A 325 14.37 22.86 -9.30
N THR A 326 13.35 23.68 -9.56
CA THR A 326 12.82 24.67 -8.62
C THR A 326 11.46 24.19 -8.14
N LEU A 327 11.35 23.93 -6.84
CA LEU A 327 10.11 23.62 -6.14
C LEU A 327 9.52 24.94 -5.65
N VAL A 328 8.27 25.21 -6.02
CA VAL A 328 7.53 26.41 -5.58
C VAL A 328 6.44 25.94 -4.63
N PHE A 329 6.42 26.50 -3.43
CA PHE A 329 5.44 26.18 -2.40
C PHE A 329 4.39 27.29 -2.27
N GLU A 330 3.30 26.98 -1.60
CA GLU A 330 2.29 27.96 -1.19
C GLU A 330 2.95 29.14 -0.47
N GLY A 331 2.48 30.37 -0.71
CA GLY A 331 3.16 31.59 -0.25
C GLY A 331 4.40 32.00 -1.09
N GLN A 332 4.65 31.34 -2.23
CA GLN A 332 5.73 31.65 -3.19
C GLN A 332 7.15 31.41 -2.65
N GLN A 333 7.30 30.56 -1.63
CA GLN A 333 8.62 30.11 -1.22
C GLN A 333 9.21 29.17 -2.28
N GLU A 334 10.49 29.36 -2.63
CA GLU A 334 11.18 28.52 -3.61
C GLU A 334 12.37 27.76 -3.00
N VAL A 335 12.53 26.51 -3.41
CA VAL A 335 13.68 25.67 -3.08
C VAL A 335 14.27 25.10 -4.37
N LYS A 336 15.60 25.06 -4.47
CA LYS A 336 16.30 24.42 -5.59
C LYS A 336 16.89 23.08 -5.17
N ALA A 337 16.75 22.07 -6.03
CA ALA A 337 17.32 20.74 -5.85
C ALA A 337 17.90 20.17 -7.15
N ASP A 338 18.91 19.31 -7.06
CA ASP A 338 19.46 18.60 -8.22
C ASP A 338 18.67 17.33 -8.57
N ILE A 339 18.00 16.75 -7.56
CA ILE A 339 17.16 15.55 -7.63
C ILE A 339 15.88 15.82 -6.83
N VAL A 340 14.74 15.39 -7.36
CA VAL A 340 13.44 15.50 -6.69
C VAL A 340 12.80 14.12 -6.58
N VAL A 341 12.22 13.82 -5.42
CA VAL A 341 11.37 12.63 -5.22
C VAL A 341 9.97 13.10 -4.85
N LEU A 342 8.99 12.78 -5.69
CA LEU A 342 7.59 13.09 -5.46
C LEU A 342 6.93 11.87 -4.83
N THR A 343 6.42 12.02 -3.61
CA THR A 343 5.77 10.93 -2.84
C THR A 343 4.28 11.18 -2.57
N LEU A 344 3.72 12.18 -3.25
CA LEU A 344 2.33 12.57 -3.17
C LEU A 344 1.46 11.60 -4.00
N PRO A 345 0.21 11.32 -3.59
CA PRO A 345 -0.73 10.63 -4.46
C PRO A 345 -0.98 11.45 -5.73
N PHE A 346 -1.25 10.78 -6.85
CA PHE A 346 -1.42 11.46 -8.13
C PHE A 346 -2.65 12.39 -8.16
N THR A 347 -3.66 12.15 -7.31
CA THR A 347 -4.77 13.09 -7.09
C THR A 347 -4.30 14.49 -6.70
N ILE A 348 -3.29 14.59 -5.83
CA ILE A 348 -2.68 15.87 -5.48
C ILE A 348 -1.73 16.34 -6.57
N LEU A 349 -0.95 15.43 -7.15
CA LEU A 349 0.02 15.77 -8.19
C LEU A 349 -0.62 16.41 -9.43
N ARG A 350 -1.86 16.04 -9.77
CA ARG A 350 -2.68 16.65 -10.84
C ARG A 350 -2.94 18.14 -10.63
N SER A 351 -2.95 18.60 -9.38
CA SER A 351 -3.17 20.02 -9.05
C SER A 351 -1.89 20.86 -9.10
N ILE A 352 -0.74 20.23 -9.28
CA ILE A 352 0.57 20.88 -9.26
C ILE A 352 1.00 21.20 -10.68
N ASP A 353 1.48 22.43 -10.91
CA ASP A 353 2.05 22.82 -12.20
C ASP A 353 3.41 22.14 -12.43
N LEU A 354 3.39 21.02 -13.16
CA LEU A 354 4.55 20.19 -13.47
C LEU A 354 5.21 20.61 -14.80
N GLN A 355 6.08 21.61 -14.75
CA GLN A 355 6.85 22.11 -15.90
C GLN A 355 8.13 21.30 -16.14
N LEU A 356 7.96 20.01 -16.46
CA LEU A 356 9.05 19.08 -16.77
C LEU A 356 9.27 18.93 -18.28
N LYS A 357 10.53 19.04 -18.71
CA LYS A 357 10.92 18.89 -20.11
C LYS A 357 10.95 17.40 -20.49
N LYS A 358 10.47 17.07 -21.68
CA LYS A 358 10.45 15.70 -22.23
C LYS A 358 9.67 14.68 -21.38
N MET A 359 8.58 15.12 -20.73
CA MET A 359 7.64 14.21 -20.07
C MET A 359 7.04 13.23 -21.11
N PRO A 360 7.22 11.91 -20.97
CA PRO A 360 6.57 10.95 -21.85
C PRO A 360 5.04 11.07 -21.76
N ALA A 361 4.33 10.96 -22.89
CA ALA A 361 2.87 11.04 -22.92
C ALA A 361 2.22 9.96 -22.02
N ALA A 362 2.78 8.74 -21.99
CA ALA A 362 2.30 7.66 -21.13
C ALA A 362 2.49 7.98 -19.64
N LYS A 363 3.62 8.60 -19.25
CA LYS A 363 3.83 9.06 -17.87
C LYS A 363 2.85 10.17 -17.48
N ARG A 364 2.62 11.13 -18.39
CA ARG A 364 1.62 12.18 -18.19
C ARG A 364 0.23 11.59 -18.00
N ARG A 365 -0.17 10.67 -18.89
CA ARG A 365 -1.43 9.93 -18.80
C ARG A 365 -1.57 9.16 -17.49
N SER A 366 -0.52 8.46 -17.04
CA SER A 366 -0.51 7.75 -15.75
C SER A 366 -0.80 8.71 -14.58
N ILE A 367 -0.14 9.87 -14.54
CA ILE A 367 -0.42 10.89 -13.52
C ILE A 367 -1.86 11.39 -13.62
N ASP A 368 -2.30 11.76 -14.81
CA ASP A 368 -3.57 12.47 -15.01
C ASP A 368 -4.80 11.54 -14.87
N GLU A 369 -4.67 10.26 -15.22
CA GLU A 369 -5.81 9.35 -15.39
C GLU A 369 -5.86 8.18 -14.41
N LEU A 370 -4.75 7.79 -13.75
CA LEU A 370 -4.76 6.64 -12.80
C LEU A 370 -5.98 6.69 -11.88
N GLY A 371 -6.78 5.62 -11.85
CA GLY A 371 -7.95 5.59 -11.00
C GLY A 371 -7.58 5.63 -9.51
N TYR A 372 -8.47 6.25 -8.74
CA TYR A 372 -8.40 6.26 -7.29
C TYR A 372 -9.79 6.04 -6.73
N GLY A 373 -9.85 5.30 -5.64
CA GLY A 373 -11.03 5.15 -4.82
C GLY A 373 -11.33 6.34 -3.92
N ALA A 374 -12.47 6.23 -3.29
CA ALA A 374 -13.03 7.14 -2.31
C ALA A 374 -13.36 6.39 -1.02
N ASN A 375 -12.37 5.86 -0.30
CA ASN A 375 -12.63 5.29 1.02
C ASN A 375 -12.67 6.31 2.16
N ASN A 376 -13.58 6.10 3.09
CA ASN A 376 -13.63 6.78 4.39
C ASN A 376 -14.02 5.76 5.48
N LYS A 377 -13.65 6.03 6.73
CA LYS A 377 -14.09 5.22 7.87
C LYS A 377 -15.15 5.95 8.66
N LEU A 378 -16.27 5.29 8.95
CA LEU A 378 -17.18 5.69 10.02
C LEU A 378 -16.95 4.73 11.19
N ILE A 379 -16.63 5.27 12.37
CA ILE A 379 -16.24 4.48 13.53
C ILE A 379 -17.26 4.72 14.64
N LEU A 380 -17.96 3.67 15.05
CA LEU A 380 -18.98 3.71 16.09
C LEU A 380 -18.38 3.30 17.42
N GLY A 381 -18.49 4.16 18.44
CA GLY A 381 -18.05 3.84 19.80
C GLY A 381 -19.05 2.92 20.50
N LEU A 382 -18.59 1.80 21.04
CA LEU A 382 -19.38 0.81 21.76
C LEU A 382 -18.82 0.57 23.17
N LYS A 383 -19.72 0.38 24.14
CA LYS A 383 -19.40 0.08 25.55
C LYS A 383 -18.89 -1.34 25.77
N ALA A 384 -19.33 -2.26 24.93
CA ALA A 384 -18.98 -3.67 24.97
C ALA A 384 -18.97 -4.27 23.56
N ARG A 385 -18.45 -5.49 23.44
CA ARG A 385 -18.41 -6.29 22.21
C ARG A 385 -19.42 -7.44 22.29
N PRO A 386 -20.72 -7.21 22.01
CA PRO A 386 -21.76 -8.24 22.22
C PRO A 386 -21.53 -9.49 21.36
N TRP A 387 -20.84 -9.35 20.23
CA TRP A 387 -20.46 -10.46 19.37
C TRP A 387 -19.41 -11.42 19.98
N ARG A 388 -18.78 -11.06 21.10
CA ARG A 388 -17.85 -11.92 21.85
C ARG A 388 -18.54 -12.84 22.86
N THR A 389 -19.80 -12.55 23.23
CA THR A 389 -20.54 -13.29 24.26
C THR A 389 -21.57 -14.28 23.71
N VAL A 390 -21.70 -14.35 22.38
CA VAL A 390 -22.55 -15.34 21.70
C VAL A 390 -21.79 -16.65 21.50
N ASP A 391 -22.52 -17.74 21.21
CA ASP A 391 -21.94 -19.06 20.92
C ASP A 391 -22.28 -19.49 19.47
N PRO A 392 -21.28 -19.72 18.60
CA PRO A 392 -19.86 -19.48 18.82
C PRO A 392 -19.54 -17.96 18.85
N PRO A 393 -18.50 -17.54 19.61
CA PRO A 393 -18.06 -16.15 19.64
C PRO A 393 -17.55 -15.72 18.27
N LYS A 394 -17.61 -14.42 17.99
CA LYS A 394 -17.20 -13.83 16.71
C LYS A 394 -16.01 -12.89 16.90
N ALA A 395 -15.17 -12.73 15.88
CA ALA A 395 -14.03 -11.83 15.91
C ALA A 395 -14.44 -10.35 15.79
N GLY A 396 -15.61 -10.12 15.17
CA GLY A 396 -16.16 -8.79 14.91
C GLY A 396 -15.87 -8.27 13.51
N PHE A 397 -15.72 -9.14 12.51
CA PHE A 397 -15.59 -8.77 11.09
C PHE A 397 -16.88 -9.13 10.37
N ILE A 398 -17.35 -8.25 9.47
CA ILE A 398 -18.63 -8.42 8.79
C ILE A 398 -18.57 -8.05 7.30
N TYR A 399 -19.35 -8.77 6.52
CA TYR A 399 -19.68 -8.46 5.12
C TYR A 399 -21.20 -8.58 4.94
N THR A 400 -21.81 -7.50 4.46
CA THR A 400 -23.26 -7.43 4.28
C THR A 400 -23.65 -6.64 3.03
N ASP A 401 -24.95 -6.65 2.70
CA ASP A 401 -25.50 -5.85 1.60
C ASP A 401 -25.22 -4.33 1.74
N THR A 402 -25.13 -3.83 2.98
CA THR A 402 -25.08 -2.39 3.30
C THR A 402 -23.76 -1.94 3.92
N ILE A 403 -23.14 -2.79 4.73
CA ILE A 403 -21.77 -2.65 5.24
C ILE A 403 -20.91 -3.64 4.47
N ASN A 404 -20.27 -3.17 3.40
CA ASN A 404 -19.53 -4.05 2.48
C ASN A 404 -18.20 -4.56 3.08
N ASN A 405 -17.66 -3.88 4.07
CA ASN A 405 -16.61 -4.38 4.96
C ASN A 405 -16.68 -3.60 6.29
N GLY A 406 -16.60 -4.29 7.42
CA GLY A 406 -16.54 -3.66 8.73
C GLY A 406 -15.88 -4.56 9.76
N TRP A 407 -15.21 -3.95 10.74
CA TRP A 407 -14.43 -4.68 11.73
C TRP A 407 -14.32 -3.98 13.09
N ASP A 408 -14.06 -4.78 14.12
CA ASP A 408 -13.69 -4.32 15.46
C ASP A 408 -12.26 -3.72 15.45
N SER A 409 -12.12 -2.40 15.46
CA SER A 409 -10.79 -1.75 15.51
C SER A 409 -10.04 -2.06 16.81
N GLY A 410 -10.77 -2.34 17.89
CA GLY A 410 -10.23 -2.80 19.16
C GLY A 410 -9.90 -4.29 19.22
N HIS A 411 -9.99 -5.03 18.11
CA HIS A 411 -9.63 -6.45 18.07
C HIS A 411 -8.18 -6.68 18.52
N MET A 412 -7.97 -7.72 19.33
CA MET A 412 -6.79 -8.09 20.12
C MET A 412 -6.35 -7.10 21.20
N GLN A 413 -7.08 -6.02 21.42
CA GLN A 413 -6.81 -5.06 22.49
C GLN A 413 -7.68 -5.37 23.72
N ASN A 414 -7.18 -5.06 24.92
CA ASN A 414 -7.90 -5.26 26.19
C ASN A 414 -8.54 -6.66 26.34
N GLY A 415 -7.84 -7.69 25.86
CA GLY A 415 -8.31 -9.09 25.91
C GLY A 415 -9.61 -9.35 25.15
N ASN A 416 -9.89 -8.57 24.09
CA ASN A 416 -11.15 -8.66 23.33
C ASN A 416 -12.41 -8.39 24.17
N SER A 417 -12.29 -7.57 25.22
CA SER A 417 -13.36 -7.31 26.19
C SER A 417 -13.54 -5.81 26.47
N GLY A 418 -14.74 -5.44 26.94
CA GLY A 418 -15.09 -4.05 27.24
C GLY A 418 -15.26 -3.19 25.98
N PRO A 419 -15.00 -1.87 26.07
CA PRO A 419 -15.34 -0.93 25.01
C PRO A 419 -14.49 -1.11 23.74
N THR A 420 -15.00 -0.62 22.62
CA THR A 420 -14.30 -0.61 21.33
C THR A 420 -14.85 0.45 20.37
N GLY A 421 -14.09 0.75 19.32
CA GLY A 421 -14.61 1.37 18.10
C GLY A 421 -14.87 0.29 17.04
N PHE A 422 -16.06 0.28 16.45
CA PHE A 422 -16.37 -0.56 15.30
C PHE A 422 -16.28 0.27 14.01
N THR A 423 -15.37 -0.10 13.12
CA THR A 423 -15.18 0.56 11.84
C THR A 423 -16.14 0.00 10.82
N ILE A 424 -16.92 0.88 10.21
CA ILE A 424 -17.63 0.67 8.95
C ILE A 424 -16.78 1.31 7.86
N PHE A 425 -16.28 0.48 6.96
CA PHE A 425 -15.42 0.93 5.88
C PHE A 425 -16.25 1.24 4.64
N LEU A 426 -16.34 2.53 4.34
CA LEU A 426 -17.17 3.04 3.26
C LEU A 426 -16.31 3.17 2.01
N GLY A 427 -16.81 2.67 0.88
CA GLY A 427 -16.24 2.87 -0.45
C GLY A 427 -17.18 3.66 -1.36
N GLY A 428 -16.63 4.15 -2.48
CA GLY A 428 -17.39 4.70 -3.60
C GLY A 428 -18.36 5.83 -3.25
N LYS A 429 -19.54 5.79 -3.87
CA LYS A 429 -20.57 6.82 -3.78
C LYS A 429 -21.06 7.02 -2.36
N THR A 430 -21.35 5.94 -1.63
CA THR A 430 -21.81 6.01 -0.23
C THR A 430 -20.80 6.75 0.64
N SER A 431 -19.51 6.46 0.45
CA SER A 431 -18.43 7.15 1.16
C SER A 431 -18.38 8.66 0.86
N LEU A 432 -18.56 9.05 -0.41
CA LEU A 432 -18.60 10.46 -0.82
C LEU A 432 -19.82 11.20 -0.25
N GLU A 433 -20.99 10.58 -0.26
CA GLU A 433 -22.22 11.14 0.32
C GLU A 433 -22.09 11.36 1.84
N VAL A 434 -21.54 10.37 2.55
CA VAL A 434 -21.26 10.48 3.99
C VAL A 434 -20.25 11.61 4.25
N ALA A 435 -19.16 11.67 3.49
CA ALA A 435 -18.14 12.70 3.61
C ALA A 435 -18.67 14.12 3.29
N GLN A 436 -19.64 14.24 2.38
CA GLN A 436 -20.28 15.51 2.06
C GLN A 436 -21.02 16.08 3.28
N THR A 437 -21.72 15.26 4.05
CA THR A 437 -22.44 15.76 5.24
C THR A 437 -21.52 16.38 6.29
N ALA A 438 -20.31 15.86 6.44
CA ALA A 438 -19.33 16.46 7.34
C ALA A 438 -18.95 17.89 6.92
N ARG A 439 -18.82 18.13 5.61
CA ARG A 439 -18.58 19.48 5.06
C ARG A 439 -19.76 20.42 5.36
N GLU A 440 -20.98 19.95 5.14
CA GLU A 440 -22.22 20.70 5.42
C GLU A 440 -22.32 21.08 6.91
N LEU A 441 -21.98 20.14 7.79
CA LEU A 441 -21.94 20.34 9.24
C LEU A 441 -20.71 21.14 9.73
N ARG A 442 -19.75 21.43 8.84
CA ARG A 442 -18.44 22.02 9.17
C ARG A 442 -17.69 21.24 10.25
N LYS A 443 -17.87 19.93 10.29
CA LYS A 443 -17.15 19.01 11.19
C LYS A 443 -16.05 18.29 10.42
N ARG A 444 -14.91 18.04 11.07
CA ARG A 444 -13.77 17.36 10.44
C ARG A 444 -13.82 15.85 10.57
N GLU A 445 -14.27 15.36 11.74
CA GLU A 445 -14.20 13.94 12.12
C GLU A 445 -15.57 13.39 12.52
N GLU A 446 -16.67 14.00 12.08
CA GLU A 446 -18.04 13.57 12.41
C GLU A 446 -18.95 13.77 11.20
N VAL A 447 -19.94 12.90 11.06
CA VAL A 447 -20.92 12.88 9.97
C VAL A 447 -22.34 13.06 10.53
N ALA A 448 -23.32 13.26 9.64
CA ALA A 448 -24.71 13.45 10.06
C ALA A 448 -25.30 12.22 10.78
N ASP A 449 -26.07 12.49 11.83
CA ASP A 449 -26.66 11.46 12.69
C ASP A 449 -27.50 10.42 11.92
N ARG A 450 -28.13 10.81 10.81
CA ARG A 450 -28.90 9.86 9.98
C ARG A 450 -28.04 8.68 9.48
N TYR A 451 -26.78 8.92 9.09
CA TYR A 451 -25.88 7.86 8.64
C TYR A 451 -25.40 7.03 9.83
N VAL A 452 -25.13 7.67 10.98
CA VAL A 452 -24.79 6.97 12.22
C VAL A 452 -25.90 6.01 12.63
N GLN A 453 -27.16 6.48 12.67
CA GLN A 453 -28.31 5.66 13.03
C GLN A 453 -28.61 4.56 12.00
N TYR A 454 -28.46 4.87 10.71
CA TYR A 454 -28.59 3.88 9.64
C TYR A 454 -27.59 2.74 9.81
N PHE A 455 -26.29 3.06 9.84
CA PHE A 455 -25.26 2.02 9.95
C PHE A 455 -25.22 1.33 11.30
N LEU A 456 -25.59 2.01 12.39
CA LEU A 456 -25.78 1.35 13.69
C LEU A 456 -26.91 0.32 13.63
N GLY A 457 -28.01 0.63 12.94
CA GLY A 457 -29.11 -0.32 12.70
C GLY A 457 -28.68 -1.51 11.85
N GLU A 458 -27.90 -1.27 10.78
CA GLU A 458 -27.36 -2.34 9.94
C GLU A 458 -26.33 -3.21 10.68
N LEU A 459 -25.47 -2.59 11.49
CA LEU A 459 -24.53 -3.29 12.37
C LEU A 459 -25.27 -4.16 13.39
N ASP A 460 -26.36 -3.69 13.99
CA ASP A 460 -27.16 -4.45 14.94
C ASP A 460 -27.86 -5.65 14.31
N LYS A 461 -28.25 -5.55 13.03
CA LYS A 461 -28.77 -6.71 12.28
C LYS A 461 -27.70 -7.77 12.04
N ALA A 462 -26.44 -7.38 11.82
CA ALA A 462 -25.33 -8.31 11.56
C ALA A 462 -24.71 -8.87 12.86
N LEU A 463 -24.58 -8.02 13.88
CA LEU A 463 -24.05 -8.30 15.20
C LEU A 463 -25.07 -7.80 16.25
N PRO A 464 -26.08 -8.63 16.61
CA PRO A 464 -27.15 -8.25 17.53
C PRO A 464 -26.66 -7.74 18.89
N GLY A 465 -27.31 -6.70 19.39
CA GLY A 465 -27.04 -6.06 20.67
C GLY A 465 -26.06 -4.88 20.57
N THR A 466 -25.48 -4.60 19.40
CA THR A 466 -24.56 -3.47 19.22
C THR A 466 -25.25 -2.13 19.40
N LYS A 467 -26.54 -2.01 19.03
CA LYS A 467 -27.31 -0.78 19.25
C LYS A 467 -27.44 -0.41 20.72
N GLU A 468 -27.63 -1.40 21.59
CA GLU A 468 -27.71 -1.21 23.05
C GLU A 468 -26.35 -0.83 23.65
N GLN A 469 -25.26 -1.29 23.03
CA GLN A 469 -23.90 -0.95 23.45
C GLN A 469 -23.40 0.39 22.90
N PHE A 470 -24.15 1.07 22.03
CA PHE A 470 -23.71 2.33 21.45
C PHE A 470 -23.46 3.41 22.51
N LEU A 471 -22.29 4.04 22.45
CA LEU A 471 -21.88 5.11 23.38
C LEU A 471 -22.60 6.44 23.12
N GLY A 472 -23.35 6.56 22.02
CA GLY A 472 -23.82 7.87 21.55
C GLY A 472 -22.71 8.69 20.89
N MET A 473 -21.61 8.05 20.51
CA MET A 473 -20.40 8.69 20.00
C MET A 473 -19.88 7.98 18.75
N HIS A 474 -19.51 8.76 17.75
CA HIS A 474 -18.85 8.30 16.54
C HIS A 474 -17.70 9.23 16.17
N LYS A 475 -16.77 8.71 15.36
CA LYS A 475 -15.84 9.53 14.58
C LYS A 475 -15.82 9.08 13.13
N ALA A 476 -15.31 9.93 12.26
CA ALA A 476 -15.14 9.64 10.86
C ALA A 476 -13.74 10.04 10.39
N ALA A 477 -13.04 9.14 9.71
CA ALA A 477 -11.80 9.44 9.03
C ALA A 477 -12.11 9.73 7.55
N LEU A 478 -12.16 11.02 7.21
CA LEU A 478 -12.65 11.51 5.92
C LEU A 478 -11.50 11.84 4.95
N TRP A 479 -10.80 10.80 4.48
CA TRP A 479 -9.65 10.92 3.58
C TRP A 479 -9.96 11.61 2.24
N THR A 480 -11.19 11.46 1.73
CA THR A 480 -11.63 12.18 0.50
C THR A 480 -11.81 13.69 0.72
N ASN A 481 -11.96 14.12 1.98
CA ASN A 481 -12.01 15.53 2.36
C ASN A 481 -10.64 16.10 2.75
N ASN A 482 -9.62 15.26 2.92
CA ASN A 482 -8.29 15.72 3.31
C ASN A 482 -7.63 16.45 2.12
N PRO A 483 -7.24 17.73 2.27
CA PRO A 483 -6.69 18.54 1.18
C PRO A 483 -5.33 18.09 0.66
N PHE A 484 -4.64 17.20 1.40
CA PHE A 484 -3.34 16.63 1.04
C PHE A 484 -3.43 15.18 0.55
N VAL A 485 -4.64 14.62 0.43
CA VAL A 485 -4.86 13.24 -0.05
C VAL A 485 -5.94 13.17 -1.12
N GLN A 486 -7.16 13.63 -0.81
CA GLN A 486 -8.33 13.69 -1.69
C GLN A 486 -8.75 12.36 -2.36
N ALA A 487 -8.33 11.22 -1.81
CA ALA A 487 -8.63 9.87 -2.32
C ALA A 487 -8.23 8.79 -1.31
N SER A 488 -8.64 7.55 -1.55
CA SER A 488 -8.15 6.31 -0.91
C SER A 488 -8.70 5.11 -1.68
N TYR A 489 -7.91 4.20 -2.27
CA TYR A 489 -6.49 4.26 -2.64
C TYR A 489 -6.33 4.22 -4.17
N ALA A 490 -5.14 3.96 -4.72
CA ALA A 490 -5.03 3.73 -6.16
C ALA A 490 -5.84 2.49 -6.58
N CYS A 491 -6.50 2.57 -7.72
CA CYS A 491 -7.32 1.50 -8.25
C CYS A 491 -7.36 1.61 -9.77
N TYR A 492 -6.97 0.57 -10.49
CA TYR A 492 -7.05 0.58 -11.94
C TYR A 492 -8.51 0.50 -12.42
N ARG A 493 -8.86 1.45 -13.29
CA ARG A 493 -10.09 1.46 -14.08
C ARG A 493 -9.96 0.58 -15.31
N PRO A 494 -11.07 0.24 -16.01
CA PRO A 494 -10.99 -0.55 -17.22
C PRO A 494 -9.99 -0.01 -18.25
N GLY A 495 -9.06 -0.86 -18.67
CA GLY A 495 -7.99 -0.56 -19.61
C GLY A 495 -6.70 0.02 -18.99
N GLN A 496 -6.66 0.27 -17.68
CA GLN A 496 -5.48 0.88 -17.05
C GLN A 496 -4.39 -0.12 -16.70
N TRP A 497 -4.71 -1.41 -16.51
CA TRP A 497 -3.67 -2.44 -16.34
C TRP A 497 -2.79 -2.52 -17.58
N THR A 498 -3.38 -2.52 -18.78
CA THR A 498 -2.61 -2.68 -20.02
C THR A 498 -2.06 -1.36 -20.56
N ASP A 499 -2.74 -0.24 -20.32
CA ASP A 499 -2.37 1.05 -20.92
C ASP A 499 -1.48 1.93 -20.01
N ILE A 500 -1.59 1.80 -18.68
CA ILE A 500 -1.01 2.73 -17.70
C ILE A 500 -0.01 2.04 -16.76
N SER A 501 -0.30 0.81 -16.32
CA SER A 501 0.53 0.12 -15.33
C SER A 501 2.01 0.08 -15.69
N GLY A 502 2.85 0.34 -14.69
CA GLY A 502 4.29 0.38 -14.78
C GLY A 502 4.85 1.79 -15.03
N TRP A 503 4.04 2.77 -15.45
CA TRP A 503 4.49 4.16 -15.62
C TRP A 503 4.49 4.98 -14.33
N GLU A 504 3.83 4.51 -13.27
CA GLU A 504 3.64 5.20 -12.00
C GLU A 504 4.97 5.51 -11.33
N MET A 505 5.89 4.54 -11.31
CA MET A 505 7.21 4.67 -10.68
C MET A 505 8.28 5.23 -11.63
N GLU A 506 8.06 5.21 -12.95
CA GLU A 506 9.08 5.60 -13.93
C GLU A 506 9.51 7.07 -13.76
N PRO A 507 10.82 7.35 -13.69
CA PRO A 507 11.34 8.69 -13.46
C PRO A 507 11.30 9.57 -14.71
N VAL A 508 11.23 10.88 -14.51
CA VAL A 508 11.30 11.90 -15.57
C VAL A 508 12.55 12.75 -15.36
N GLY A 509 13.62 12.41 -16.09
CA GLY A 509 14.93 13.03 -15.86
C GLY A 509 15.50 12.64 -14.49
N ARG A 510 15.60 13.60 -13.55
CA ARG A 510 15.98 13.36 -12.15
C ARG A 510 14.84 13.62 -11.17
N VAL A 511 13.60 13.53 -11.65
CA VAL A 511 12.39 13.48 -10.82
C VAL A 511 11.98 12.01 -10.69
N TYR A 512 11.98 11.50 -9.47
CA TYR A 512 11.60 10.14 -9.11
C TYR A 512 10.23 10.13 -8.42
N PHE A 513 9.53 9.01 -8.48
CA PHE A 513 8.18 8.85 -7.94
C PHE A 513 8.16 7.65 -6.99
N ALA A 514 7.51 7.81 -5.84
CA ALA A 514 7.27 6.74 -4.88
C ALA A 514 5.90 6.95 -4.20
N GLY A 515 5.45 5.94 -3.47
CA GLY A 515 4.11 5.89 -2.89
C GLY A 515 3.46 4.54 -3.20
N GLU A 516 2.38 4.20 -2.49
CA GLU A 516 1.69 2.91 -2.70
C GLU A 516 1.25 2.71 -4.15
N HIS A 517 0.82 3.77 -4.84
CA HIS A 517 0.41 3.71 -6.24
C HIS A 517 1.56 3.37 -7.20
N CYS A 518 2.82 3.47 -6.76
CA CYS A 518 3.99 3.06 -7.52
C CYS A 518 4.41 1.60 -7.26
N SER A 519 3.81 0.93 -6.28
CA SER A 519 4.13 -0.47 -5.98
C SER A 519 3.37 -1.38 -6.94
N ASP A 520 4.08 -2.36 -7.46
CA ASP A 520 3.53 -3.40 -8.32
C ASP A 520 2.80 -4.47 -7.50
N ALA A 521 3.34 -4.80 -6.31
CA ALA A 521 2.87 -5.91 -5.49
C ALA A 521 1.95 -5.51 -4.33
N PHE A 522 2.02 -4.25 -3.88
CA PHE A 522 1.35 -3.78 -2.67
C PHE A 522 0.68 -2.41 -2.89
N GLN A 523 0.12 -2.20 -4.09
CA GLN A 523 -0.68 -1.02 -4.39
C GLN A 523 -1.85 -0.91 -3.40
N GLY A 524 -2.09 0.27 -2.84
CA GLY A 524 -3.08 0.50 -1.78
C GLY A 524 -2.56 0.35 -0.34
N TYR A 525 -1.44 -0.35 -0.12
CA TYR A 525 -0.97 -0.70 1.22
C TYR A 525 0.15 0.20 1.76
N MET A 526 0.31 0.23 3.09
CA MET A 526 1.46 0.88 3.75
C MET A 526 2.79 0.33 3.23
N ASN A 527 2.84 -0.99 3.00
CA ASN A 527 4.05 -1.66 2.52
C ASN A 527 4.46 -1.17 1.14
N GLY A 528 3.53 -0.98 0.20
CA GLY A 528 3.85 -0.42 -1.11
C GLY A 528 4.45 0.99 -1.02
N GLY A 529 3.98 1.79 -0.06
CA GLY A 529 4.58 3.08 0.24
C GLY A 529 6.02 2.95 0.79
N ALA A 530 6.22 2.12 1.82
CA ALA A 530 7.54 1.90 2.41
C ALA A 530 8.54 1.32 1.38
N GLU A 531 8.12 0.29 0.64
CA GLU A 531 8.90 -0.41 -0.37
C GLU A 531 9.39 0.55 -1.45
N THR A 532 8.47 1.29 -2.08
CA THR A 532 8.82 2.19 -3.19
C THR A 532 9.72 3.34 -2.72
N GLY A 533 9.52 3.82 -1.49
CA GLY A 533 10.42 4.78 -0.85
C GLY A 533 11.87 4.27 -0.76
N ARG A 534 12.05 3.05 -0.23
CA ARG A 534 13.37 2.38 -0.17
C ARG A 534 13.96 2.15 -1.57
N GLN A 535 13.17 1.63 -2.51
CA GLN A 535 13.63 1.34 -3.88
C GLN A 535 14.14 2.60 -4.60
N VAL A 536 13.45 3.74 -4.43
CA VAL A 536 13.90 5.02 -5.00
C VAL A 536 15.20 5.51 -4.34
N ALA A 537 15.32 5.40 -3.02
CA ALA A 537 16.54 5.76 -2.30
C ALA A 537 17.75 4.94 -2.80
N GLU A 538 17.61 3.62 -2.87
CA GLU A 538 18.63 2.70 -3.40
C GLU A 538 19.01 3.06 -4.85
N THR A 539 18.01 3.33 -5.69
CA THR A 539 18.20 3.72 -7.10
C THR A 539 19.01 5.01 -7.22
N ILE A 540 18.66 6.04 -6.44
CA ILE A 540 19.37 7.32 -6.43
C ILE A 540 20.80 7.13 -5.94
N ALA A 541 20.99 6.47 -4.79
CA ALA A 541 22.30 6.27 -4.20
C ALA A 541 23.25 5.53 -5.15
N HIS A 542 22.77 4.47 -5.82
CA HIS A 542 23.54 3.70 -6.79
C HIS A 542 23.84 4.51 -8.07
N LYS A 543 22.81 5.10 -8.70
CA LYS A 543 22.94 5.79 -9.99
C LYS A 543 23.88 6.99 -9.93
N TYR A 544 23.89 7.71 -8.82
CA TYR A 544 24.74 8.88 -8.63
C TYR A 544 26.01 8.59 -7.83
N LYS A 545 26.29 7.33 -7.47
CA LYS A 545 27.45 6.89 -6.69
C LYS A 545 27.63 7.68 -5.39
N LEU A 546 26.54 7.80 -4.63
CA LEU A 546 26.48 8.62 -3.42
C LEU A 546 26.69 7.81 -2.13
N ALA A 547 26.51 6.49 -2.18
CA ALA A 547 26.83 5.59 -1.09
C ALA A 547 28.35 5.58 -0.86
N ARG A 548 28.76 5.70 0.41
CA ARG A 548 30.16 5.66 0.84
C ARG A 548 30.63 4.26 1.17
#